data_AF-A0A938V5F0-F1
#
_entry.id   AF-A0A938V5F0-F1
#
_cell.length_a   1.000
_cell.length_b   1.000
_cell.length_c   1.000
_cell.angle_alpha   90.00
_cell.angle_beta   90.00
_cell.angle_gamma   90.00
#
_symmetry.space_group_name_H-M   'P 1'
#
loop_
_entity.id
_entity.type
_entity.pdbx_description
1 polymer ?
#
loop_
_entity_poly.entity_id
_entity_poly.type
_entity_poly.pdbx_seq_one_letter_code
_entity_poly.pdbx_strand_id
1 'polypeptide(L)'
;MAEETPPPPDTPARCNPPPPPPPLCYAPAPPETGGSVPPTPGGSTRHDDRGTRPLSLRFMVVLGIALGIAFYAFLFVLSLLQYGGYEYMGVQNAEIQDRIVAMFLDTVILQEIKILLIYAGFGLLIGLPAGLWLFLVSRAFRPRMSRRLATLALLVTLAAAHTLFLWYGMAVHPRLFIDQFYNASALPFLFQYIGSELLTPWLLKAVGSLWFLSFPALSFLALRRESRLPTVALSVVALFLVAWQWTSLPDSLRYRLHGSSGSERPNVLILALDSLRPDYMEGAAGDGLARLRRESVSFSGATSPFPRTFPAWVSMLTGQEPAQHGIRHMFPTPALLSRPRVSLADTLAEAGWETAVFSDFAGDIFGRIDLGFQHVEVPEFSLRSNVRLGVWKMHVHLIPYLAASGLLDRHESP
;
A
#
# COMPACT_ATOMS: atom_id res chain seq x y z
N MET A 1 -38.31 45.78 -45.69
CA MET A 1 -39.26 45.97 -44.59
C MET A 1 -38.45 45.90 -43.31
N ALA A 2 -38.11 47.08 -42.80
CA ALA A 2 -37.38 47.30 -41.55
C ALA A 2 -38.39 47.93 -40.59
N GLU A 3 -38.36 47.52 -39.33
CA GLU A 3 -39.32 47.93 -38.29
C GLU A 3 -38.63 48.94 -37.35
N GLU A 4 -39.33 50.06 -37.12
CA GLU A 4 -38.82 51.30 -36.52
C GLU A 4 -38.70 51.27 -34.99
N THR A 5 -37.69 51.99 -34.51
CA THR A 5 -37.42 52.38 -33.10
C THR A 5 -38.39 53.44 -32.56
N PRO A 6 -38.77 53.40 -31.26
CA PRO A 6 -39.51 54.47 -30.58
C PRO A 6 -38.61 55.53 -29.88
N PRO A 7 -39.17 56.72 -29.54
CA PRO A 7 -38.43 57.97 -29.18
C PRO A 7 -38.09 58.13 -27.66
N PRO A 8 -37.34 59.19 -27.26
CA PRO A 8 -36.61 59.29 -25.97
C PRO A 8 -37.46 59.91 -24.82
N PRO A 9 -36.92 60.02 -23.58
CA PRO A 9 -37.73 60.05 -22.36
C PRO A 9 -38.12 61.44 -21.85
N ASP A 10 -39.27 61.51 -21.18
CA ASP A 10 -39.79 62.67 -20.45
C ASP A 10 -39.24 62.74 -19.01
N THR A 11 -38.61 63.88 -18.67
CA THR A 11 -38.46 64.39 -17.30
C THR A 11 -39.74 65.07 -16.83
N PRO A 12 -40.13 64.89 -15.54
CA PRO A 12 -40.55 66.08 -14.81
C PRO A 12 -40.20 66.16 -13.31
N ALA A 13 -40.26 67.41 -12.85
CA ALA A 13 -40.59 67.91 -11.51
C ALA A 13 -39.47 68.05 -10.44
N ARG A 14 -39.01 69.30 -10.35
CA ARG A 14 -38.37 69.92 -9.18
C ARG A 14 -39.33 69.91 -7.97
N CYS A 15 -38.86 69.46 -6.82
CA CYS A 15 -39.48 69.74 -5.52
C CYS A 15 -38.63 70.75 -4.75
N ASN A 16 -39.25 71.87 -4.34
CA ASN A 16 -38.66 72.88 -3.46
C ASN A 16 -38.65 72.40 -1.99
N PRO A 17 -37.74 72.93 -1.14
CA PRO A 17 -37.43 72.38 0.18
C PRO A 17 -38.47 72.73 1.26
N PRO A 18 -38.59 71.92 2.34
CA PRO A 18 -39.37 72.26 3.52
C PRO A 18 -38.68 73.33 4.40
N PRO A 19 -39.45 74.10 5.20
CA PRO A 19 -39.02 75.32 5.91
C PRO A 19 -38.14 75.04 7.16
N PRO A 20 -37.37 76.03 7.64
CA PRO A 20 -36.53 75.89 8.82
C PRO A 20 -37.36 75.81 10.13
N PRO A 21 -36.85 75.12 11.16
CA PRO A 21 -37.50 75.02 12.46
C PRO A 21 -37.46 76.35 13.24
N PRO A 22 -38.41 76.58 14.18
CA PRO A 22 -38.52 77.82 14.96
C PRO A 22 -37.38 77.99 15.99
N PRO A 23 -37.08 79.23 16.42
CA PRO A 23 -36.00 79.51 17.36
C PRO A 23 -36.32 79.00 18.77
N LEU A 24 -35.38 78.27 19.37
CA LEU A 24 -35.42 77.90 20.79
C LEU A 24 -35.07 79.12 21.66
N CYS A 25 -36.02 79.54 22.49
CA CYS A 25 -35.84 80.53 23.53
C CYS A 25 -34.80 80.07 24.57
N TYR A 26 -33.84 80.94 24.87
CA TYR A 26 -32.97 80.83 26.03
C TYR A 26 -33.73 81.12 27.32
N ALA A 27 -33.56 80.27 28.32
CA ALA A 27 -33.90 80.53 29.73
C ALA A 27 -32.75 80.02 30.63
N PRO A 28 -32.55 80.60 31.82
CA PRO A 28 -31.22 80.87 32.38
C PRO A 28 -30.60 79.70 33.14
N ALA A 29 -29.27 79.73 33.24
CA ALA A 29 -28.46 78.77 33.98
C ALA A 29 -28.78 78.75 35.49
N PRO A 30 -28.93 77.57 36.11
CA PRO A 30 -28.91 77.41 37.57
C PRO A 30 -27.48 77.08 38.08
N PRO A 31 -27.21 77.28 39.39
CA PRO A 31 -25.85 77.41 39.91
C PRO A 31 -25.12 76.08 40.07
N GLU A 32 -23.80 76.14 39.92
CA GLU A 32 -22.87 75.05 40.19
C GLU A 32 -23.00 74.55 41.63
N THR A 33 -23.25 73.25 41.79
CA THR A 33 -22.96 72.52 43.03
C THR A 33 -22.37 71.16 42.65
N GLY A 34 -21.16 70.91 43.15
CA GLY A 34 -20.39 69.69 42.89
C GLY A 34 -21.05 68.46 43.50
N GLY A 35 -20.96 67.35 42.77
CA GLY A 35 -21.45 66.05 43.23
C GLY A 35 -21.11 64.97 42.22
N SER A 36 -20.12 64.17 42.55
CA SER A 36 -19.65 62.98 41.84
C SER A 36 -20.77 61.96 41.55
N VAL A 37 -20.91 61.54 40.29
CA VAL A 37 -21.74 60.40 39.83
C VAL A 37 -20.93 59.61 38.78
N PRO A 38 -21.01 58.25 38.76
CA PRO A 38 -20.03 57.37 38.11
C PRO A 38 -20.30 57.21 36.61
N PRO A 39 -19.32 56.71 35.82
CA PRO A 39 -19.52 56.56 34.38
C PRO A 39 -20.52 55.42 34.08
N THR A 40 -21.57 55.77 33.35
CA THR A 40 -22.44 54.82 32.64
C THR A 40 -21.66 54.08 31.54
N PRO A 41 -22.02 52.83 31.23
CA PRO A 41 -21.21 51.95 30.42
C PRO A 41 -21.21 52.40 28.96
N GLY A 42 -20.04 52.81 28.46
CA GLY A 42 -19.79 52.95 27.05
C GLY A 42 -20.09 51.63 26.35
N GLY A 43 -20.96 51.68 25.34
CA GLY A 43 -21.21 50.56 24.44
C GLY A 43 -19.91 50.15 23.77
N SER A 44 -19.26 49.11 24.28
CA SER A 44 -18.28 48.37 23.52
C SER A 44 -19.05 47.66 22.43
N THR A 45 -18.91 48.12 21.19
CA THR A 45 -19.07 47.27 20.03
C THR A 45 -18.16 46.07 20.25
N ARG A 46 -18.76 44.95 20.70
CA ARG A 46 -18.13 43.64 20.63
C ARG A 46 -17.83 43.42 19.15
N HIS A 47 -16.60 43.68 18.74
CA HIS A 47 -16.03 42.96 17.61
C HIS A 47 -16.18 41.48 17.98
N ASP A 48 -17.18 40.82 17.38
CA ASP A 48 -17.29 39.37 17.31
C ASP A 48 -16.08 38.90 16.49
N ASP A 49 -14.93 38.90 17.15
CA ASP A 49 -13.71 38.31 16.67
C ASP A 49 -14.00 36.82 16.66
N ARG A 50 -14.62 36.34 15.57
CA ARG A 50 -14.69 34.93 15.20
C ARG A 50 -13.29 34.45 14.83
N GLY A 51 -12.32 34.74 15.68
CA GLY A 51 -10.99 34.18 15.67
C GLY A 51 -11.17 32.68 15.78
N THR A 52 -10.88 32.00 14.68
CA THR A 52 -10.81 30.55 14.62
C THR A 52 -9.93 30.10 15.77
N ARG A 53 -10.54 29.51 16.81
CA ARG A 53 -9.79 28.98 17.95
C ARG A 53 -8.72 28.01 17.43
N PRO A 54 -7.48 28.08 17.93
CA PRO A 54 -6.42 27.17 17.49
C PRO A 54 -6.86 25.72 17.72
N LEU A 55 -6.62 24.87 16.71
CA LEU A 55 -7.03 23.47 16.75
C LEU A 55 -6.28 22.75 17.88
N SER A 56 -7.01 21.98 18.69
CA SER A 56 -6.43 21.29 19.84
C SER A 56 -5.73 20.00 19.42
N LEU A 57 -4.70 19.59 20.16
CA LEU A 57 -3.99 18.32 19.93
C LEU A 57 -4.95 17.13 19.97
N ARG A 58 -5.83 17.08 20.98
CA ARG A 58 -6.84 16.03 21.13
C ARG A 58 -7.75 15.94 19.91
N PHE A 59 -8.21 17.09 19.39
CA PHE A 59 -9.04 17.11 18.18
C PHE A 59 -8.27 16.55 16.97
N MET A 60 -7.02 16.95 16.76
CA MET A 60 -6.22 16.49 15.63
C MET A 60 -5.86 15.01 15.69
N VAL A 61 -5.56 14.49 16.88
CA VAL A 61 -5.29 13.06 17.07
C VAL A 61 -6.55 12.23 16.79
N VAL A 62 -7.68 12.60 17.38
CA VAL A 62 -8.95 11.88 17.18
C VAL A 62 -9.39 11.95 15.71
N LEU A 63 -9.28 13.13 15.09
CA LEU A 63 -9.60 13.29 13.66
C LEU A 63 -8.65 12.48 12.76
N GLY A 64 -7.35 12.48 13.08
CA GLY A 64 -6.31 11.67 12.42
C GLY A 64 -6.66 10.19 12.40
N ILE A 65 -6.94 9.63 13.57
CA ILE A 65 -7.31 8.22 13.73
C ILE A 65 -8.62 7.91 13.02
N ALA A 66 -9.66 8.73 13.24
CA ALA A 66 -10.99 8.49 12.67
C ALA A 66 -10.98 8.55 11.13
N LEU A 67 -10.35 9.57 10.54
CA LEU A 67 -10.22 9.65 9.08
C LEU A 67 -9.26 8.62 8.52
N GLY A 68 -8.19 8.27 9.24
CA GLY A 68 -7.28 7.20 8.83
C GLY A 68 -8.01 5.86 8.71
N ILE A 69 -8.73 5.44 9.76
CA ILE A 69 -9.53 4.21 9.73
C ILE A 69 -10.61 4.29 8.65
N ALA A 70 -11.34 5.40 8.54
CA ALA A 70 -12.38 5.56 7.54
C ALA A 70 -11.84 5.51 6.10
N PHE A 71 -10.68 6.12 5.84
CA PHE A 71 -10.02 6.10 4.53
C PHE A 71 -9.58 4.69 4.14
N TYR A 72 -8.98 3.92 5.05
CA TYR A 72 -8.57 2.54 4.76
C TYR A 72 -9.76 1.59 4.67
N ALA A 73 -10.82 1.79 5.46
CA ALA A 73 -12.08 1.08 5.29
C ALA A 73 -12.71 1.38 3.92
N PHE A 74 -12.60 2.62 3.44
CA PHE A 74 -13.01 2.97 2.09
C PHE A 74 -12.19 2.24 1.03
N LEU A 75 -10.86 2.15 1.18
CA LEU A 75 -10.00 1.37 0.25
C LEU A 75 -10.30 -0.13 0.27
N PHE A 76 -10.65 -0.69 1.43
CA PHE A 76 -11.15 -2.06 1.54
C PHE A 76 -12.42 -2.26 0.72
N VAL A 77 -13.43 -1.40 0.90
CA VAL A 77 -14.68 -1.47 0.12
C VAL A 77 -14.40 -1.25 -1.37
N LEU A 78 -13.51 -0.32 -1.72
CA LEU A 78 -13.12 -0.06 -3.10
C LEU A 78 -12.50 -1.31 -3.74
N SER A 79 -11.63 -2.01 -3.02
CA SER A 79 -11.03 -3.27 -3.46
C SER A 79 -12.08 -4.32 -3.80
N LEU A 80 -13.07 -4.49 -2.91
CA LEU A 80 -14.17 -5.44 -3.12
C LEU A 80 -15.08 -5.04 -4.29
N LEU A 81 -15.33 -3.76 -4.50
CA LEU A 81 -16.18 -3.29 -5.59
C LEU A 81 -15.49 -3.38 -6.96
N GLN A 82 -14.18 -3.12 -7.02
CA GLN A 82 -13.42 -3.08 -8.27
C GLN A 82 -12.89 -4.45 -8.69
N TYR A 83 -12.47 -5.27 -7.71
CA TYR A 83 -11.79 -6.54 -7.94
C TYR A 83 -12.54 -7.71 -7.34
N GLY A 84 -13.80 -7.49 -6.94
CA GLY A 84 -14.70 -8.53 -6.46
C GLY A 84 -15.04 -9.51 -7.58
N GLY A 85 -14.47 -10.70 -7.49
CA GLY A 85 -14.70 -11.78 -8.45
C GLY A 85 -13.75 -12.93 -8.14
N TYR A 86 -14.29 -14.14 -8.01
CA TYR A 86 -13.46 -15.29 -7.66
C TYR A 86 -12.92 -15.95 -8.92
N GLU A 87 -11.62 -15.91 -9.16
CA GLU A 87 -10.99 -16.68 -10.24
C GLU A 87 -10.37 -17.96 -9.70
N TYR A 88 -10.63 -19.09 -10.35
CA TYR A 88 -9.94 -20.33 -10.04
C TYR A 88 -8.91 -20.62 -11.14
N MET A 89 -7.63 -20.44 -10.84
CA MET A 89 -6.53 -20.67 -11.80
C MET A 89 -6.67 -19.89 -13.11
N GLY A 90 -7.15 -18.64 -13.03
CA GLY A 90 -7.40 -17.80 -14.21
C GLY A 90 -8.61 -18.23 -15.05
N VAL A 91 -9.41 -19.18 -14.56
CA VAL A 91 -10.67 -19.59 -15.20
C VAL A 91 -11.84 -18.96 -14.46
N GLN A 92 -12.65 -18.21 -15.20
CA GLN A 92 -13.91 -17.64 -14.73
C GLN A 92 -15.07 -18.53 -15.18
N ASN A 93 -15.78 -19.11 -14.22
CA ASN A 93 -17.01 -19.86 -14.47
C ASN A 93 -17.97 -19.66 -13.29
N ALA A 94 -19.10 -19.02 -13.55
CA ALA A 94 -20.06 -18.61 -12.50
C ALA A 94 -20.57 -19.80 -11.69
N GLU A 95 -20.88 -20.94 -12.33
CA GLU A 95 -21.41 -22.12 -11.62
C GLU A 95 -20.37 -22.71 -10.65
N ILE A 96 -19.11 -22.79 -11.09
CA ILE A 96 -18.01 -23.30 -10.25
C ILE A 96 -17.73 -22.32 -9.11
N GLN A 97 -17.75 -21.02 -9.38
CA GLN A 97 -17.54 -19.97 -8.39
C GLN A 97 -18.60 -20.01 -7.30
N ASP A 98 -19.88 -20.08 -7.66
CA ASP A 98 -20.99 -20.15 -6.71
C ASP A 98 -20.88 -21.38 -5.80
N ARG A 99 -20.50 -22.54 -6.37
CA ARG A 99 -20.26 -23.75 -5.59
C ARG A 99 -19.08 -23.61 -4.64
N ILE A 100 -17.95 -23.06 -5.10
CA ILE A 100 -16.76 -22.86 -4.25
C ILE A 100 -17.07 -21.89 -3.12
N VAL A 101 -17.71 -20.75 -3.42
CA VAL A 101 -18.11 -19.77 -2.40
C VAL A 101 -19.06 -20.39 -1.39
N ALA A 102 -20.05 -21.17 -1.83
CA ALA A 102 -20.96 -21.86 -0.93
C ALA A 102 -20.25 -22.86 0.01
N MET A 103 -19.22 -23.57 -0.49
CA MET A 103 -18.44 -24.51 0.32
C MET A 103 -17.50 -23.83 1.34
N PHE A 104 -17.05 -22.60 1.07
CA PHE A 104 -16.01 -21.92 1.86
C PHE A 104 -16.44 -20.54 2.38
N LEU A 105 -17.75 -20.29 2.49
CA LEU A 105 -18.28 -18.99 2.90
C LEU A 105 -17.75 -18.56 4.27
N ASP A 106 -17.60 -19.51 5.20
CA ASP A 106 -17.00 -19.32 6.52
C ASP A 106 -15.57 -18.79 6.43
N THR A 107 -14.79 -19.36 5.51
CA THR A 107 -13.39 -19.03 5.27
C THR A 107 -13.29 -17.66 4.62
N VAL A 108 -14.13 -17.37 3.63
CA VAL A 108 -14.19 -16.06 2.97
C VAL A 108 -14.51 -14.97 3.99
N ILE A 109 -15.60 -15.11 4.76
CA ILE A 109 -16.01 -14.12 5.76
C ILE A 109 -14.91 -13.90 6.80
N LEU A 110 -14.31 -14.98 7.32
CA LEU A 110 -13.24 -14.86 8.32
C LEU A 110 -11.99 -14.15 7.76
N GLN A 111 -11.62 -14.43 6.50
CA GLN A 111 -10.49 -13.75 5.86
C GLN A 111 -10.80 -12.26 5.63
N GLU A 112 -12.01 -11.93 5.15
CA GLU A 112 -12.41 -10.53 4.96
C GLU A 112 -12.43 -9.73 6.26
N ILE A 113 -12.89 -10.33 7.37
CA ILE A 113 -12.81 -9.69 8.70
C ILE A 113 -11.35 -9.45 9.09
N LYS A 114 -10.46 -10.44 8.92
CA LYS A 114 -9.03 -10.27 9.23
C LYS A 114 -8.40 -9.18 8.39
N ILE A 115 -8.70 -9.14 7.10
CA ILE A 115 -8.19 -8.14 6.17
C ILE A 115 -8.71 -6.75 6.54
N LEU A 116 -10.01 -6.60 6.86
CA LEU A 116 -10.58 -5.35 7.34
C LEU A 116 -9.89 -4.84 8.62
N LEU A 117 -9.57 -5.74 9.56
CA LEU A 117 -8.80 -5.38 10.76
C LEU A 117 -7.38 -4.90 10.41
N ILE A 118 -6.75 -5.49 9.39
CA ILE A 118 -5.45 -5.04 8.88
C ILE A 118 -5.55 -3.65 8.24
N TYR A 119 -6.57 -3.39 7.41
CA TYR A 119 -6.86 -2.05 6.89
C TYR A 119 -7.06 -1.04 8.02
N ALA A 120 -7.85 -1.37 9.04
CA ALA A 120 -8.04 -0.51 10.21
C ALA A 120 -6.71 -0.26 10.96
N GLY A 121 -5.86 -1.28 11.09
CA GLY A 121 -4.52 -1.18 11.65
C GLY A 121 -3.62 -0.20 10.88
N PHE A 122 -3.59 -0.29 9.54
CA PHE A 122 -2.86 0.67 8.70
C PHE A 122 -3.47 2.08 8.76
N GLY A 123 -4.80 2.18 8.82
CA GLY A 123 -5.51 3.43 9.01
C GLY A 123 -5.12 4.14 10.30
N LEU A 124 -4.96 3.40 11.41
CA LEU A 124 -4.41 3.92 12.66
C LEU A 124 -2.93 4.32 12.51
N LEU A 125 -2.11 3.43 11.94
CA LEU A 125 -0.67 3.60 11.81
C LEU A 125 -0.30 4.84 11.00
N ILE A 126 -1.09 5.21 10.00
CA ILE A 126 -0.83 6.35 9.11
C ILE A 126 -1.66 7.58 9.54
N GLY A 127 -2.90 7.37 9.99
CA GLY A 127 -3.79 8.44 10.43
C GLY A 127 -3.31 9.19 11.67
N LEU A 128 -2.75 8.48 12.66
CA LEU A 128 -2.22 9.12 13.86
C LEU A 128 -1.03 10.06 13.55
N PRO A 129 0.04 9.61 12.85
CA PRO A 129 1.10 10.51 12.42
C PRO A 129 0.62 11.66 11.55
N ALA A 130 -0.33 11.44 10.63
CA ALA A 130 -0.87 12.50 9.78
C ALA A 130 -1.62 13.58 10.58
N GLY A 131 -2.41 13.19 11.58
CA GLY A 131 -3.07 14.12 12.51
C GLY A 131 -2.05 14.92 13.34
N LEU A 132 -1.02 14.26 13.87
CA LEU A 132 0.07 14.90 14.62
C LEU A 132 0.86 15.87 13.74
N TRP A 133 1.17 15.47 12.50
CA TRP A 133 1.87 16.29 11.52
C TRP A 133 1.10 17.58 11.25
N LEU A 134 -0.19 17.47 10.94
CA LEU A 134 -1.03 18.62 10.66
C LEU A 134 -1.21 19.54 11.89
N PHE A 135 -1.25 18.97 13.10
CA PHE A 135 -1.20 19.74 14.33
C PHE A 135 0.10 20.57 14.43
N LEU A 136 1.26 19.95 14.19
CA LEU A 136 2.54 20.65 14.21
C LEU A 136 2.63 21.75 13.14
N VAL A 137 2.16 21.48 11.92
CA VAL A 137 2.04 22.49 10.84
C VAL A 137 1.16 23.68 11.31
N SER A 138 0.01 23.39 11.93
CA SER A 138 -0.90 24.43 12.42
C SER A 138 -0.27 25.32 13.49
N ARG A 139 0.64 24.77 14.31
CA ARG A 139 1.36 25.49 15.36
C ARG A 139 2.55 26.27 14.83
N ALA A 140 3.32 25.65 13.94
CA ALA A 140 4.50 26.25 13.34
C ALA A 140 4.15 27.47 12.49
N PHE A 141 3.10 27.38 11.66
CA PHE A 141 2.77 28.42 10.65
C PHE A 141 1.52 29.25 10.96
N ARG A 142 0.68 28.85 11.93
CA ARG A 142 -0.62 29.48 12.25
C ARG A 142 -1.47 29.83 11.02
N PRO A 143 -1.67 28.90 10.07
CA PRO A 143 -2.61 29.12 8.98
C PRO A 143 -4.01 29.32 9.56
N ARG A 144 -4.84 30.13 8.89
CA ARG A 144 -6.27 30.23 9.20
C ARG A 144 -6.96 28.92 8.78
N MET A 145 -6.87 27.88 9.60
CA MET A 145 -7.50 26.58 9.35
C MET A 145 -8.85 26.47 10.03
N SER A 146 -9.90 26.40 9.22
CA SER A 146 -11.20 25.89 9.68
C SER A 146 -11.14 24.38 9.89
N ARG A 147 -12.09 23.81 10.64
CA ARG A 147 -12.21 22.35 10.80
C ARG A 147 -12.36 21.64 9.45
N ARG A 148 -13.08 22.24 8.50
CA ARG A 148 -13.26 21.67 7.14
C ARG A 148 -11.95 21.60 6.37
N LEU A 149 -11.15 22.67 6.43
CA LEU A 149 -9.84 22.69 5.79
C LEU A 149 -8.88 21.68 6.44
N ALA A 150 -8.97 21.49 7.76
CA ALA A 150 -8.21 20.45 8.47
C ALA A 150 -8.57 19.04 8.00
N THR A 151 -9.86 18.74 7.89
CA THR A 151 -10.36 17.47 7.36
C THR A 151 -9.86 17.23 5.94
N LEU A 152 -9.99 18.23 5.05
CA LEU A 152 -9.52 18.10 3.67
C LEU A 152 -8.01 17.90 3.58
N ALA A 153 -7.22 18.71 4.31
CA ALA A 153 -5.76 18.59 4.33
C ALA A 153 -5.31 17.21 4.84
N LEU A 154 -6.00 16.67 5.83
CA LEU A 154 -5.72 15.33 6.36
C LEU A 154 -6.07 14.23 5.34
N LEU A 155 -7.21 14.32 4.66
CA LEU A 155 -7.58 13.38 3.58
C LEU A 155 -6.57 13.42 2.44
N VAL A 156 -6.12 14.61 2.03
CA VAL A 156 -5.07 14.77 1.01
C VAL A 156 -3.75 14.15 1.48
N THR A 157 -3.39 14.33 2.76
CA THR A 157 -2.17 13.73 3.34
C THR A 157 -2.25 12.20 3.33
N LEU A 158 -3.40 11.63 3.71
CA LEU A 158 -3.64 10.19 3.69
C LEU A 158 -3.58 9.62 2.28
N ALA A 159 -4.24 10.28 1.32
CA ALA A 159 -4.21 9.89 -0.09
C ALA A 159 -2.79 9.97 -0.66
N ALA A 160 -2.07 11.06 -0.42
CA ALA A 160 -0.68 11.21 -0.87
C ALA A 160 0.25 10.15 -0.27
N ALA A 161 0.11 9.85 1.03
CA ALA A 161 0.86 8.78 1.67
C ALA A 161 0.56 7.42 1.02
N HIS A 162 -0.72 7.08 0.80
CA HIS A 162 -1.11 5.83 0.17
C HIS A 162 -0.62 5.73 -1.29
N THR A 163 -0.74 6.80 -2.07
CA THR A 163 -0.22 6.87 -3.45
C THR A 163 1.29 6.66 -3.48
N LEU A 164 2.04 7.24 -2.54
CA LEU A 164 3.48 7.03 -2.44
C LEU A 164 3.83 5.56 -2.19
N PHE A 165 3.09 4.89 -1.30
CA PHE A 165 3.25 3.45 -1.08
C PHE A 165 2.92 2.66 -2.34
N LEU A 166 1.78 2.94 -3.01
CA LEU A 166 1.40 2.28 -4.26
C LEU A 166 2.50 2.38 -5.32
N TRP A 167 2.99 3.59 -5.59
CA TRP A 167 4.09 3.77 -6.54
C TRP A 167 5.37 3.10 -6.09
N TYR A 168 5.68 3.07 -4.79
CA TYR A 168 6.82 2.30 -4.29
C TYR A 168 6.66 0.80 -4.57
N GLY A 169 5.48 0.25 -4.30
CA GLY A 169 5.16 -1.14 -4.61
C GLY A 169 5.27 -1.44 -6.11
N MET A 170 4.77 -0.55 -6.96
CA MET A 170 4.86 -0.68 -8.42
C MET A 170 6.29 -0.55 -8.95
N ALA A 171 7.13 0.29 -8.33
CA ALA A 171 8.54 0.44 -8.70
C ALA A 171 9.38 -0.79 -8.34
N VAL A 172 9.06 -1.47 -7.24
CA VAL A 172 9.82 -2.65 -6.77
C VAL A 172 9.27 -3.95 -7.36
N HIS A 173 7.94 -4.12 -7.39
CA HIS A 173 7.26 -5.32 -7.88
C HIS A 173 6.14 -4.97 -8.87
N PRO A 174 6.46 -4.44 -10.07
CA PRO A 174 5.45 -3.99 -11.04
C PRO A 174 4.48 -5.10 -11.44
N ARG A 175 4.94 -6.35 -11.44
CA ARG A 175 4.15 -7.53 -11.84
C ARG A 175 2.95 -7.80 -10.93
N LEU A 176 2.96 -7.35 -9.68
CA LEU A 176 1.85 -7.54 -8.75
C LEU A 176 0.63 -6.67 -9.04
N PHE A 177 0.78 -5.66 -9.92
CA PHE A 177 -0.26 -4.67 -10.22
C PHE A 177 -0.77 -4.76 -11.67
N ILE A 178 -0.20 -5.66 -12.49
CA ILE A 178 -0.46 -5.71 -13.94
C ILE A 178 -1.95 -5.87 -14.24
N ASP A 179 -2.63 -6.79 -13.57
CA ASP A 179 -4.04 -7.09 -13.88
C ASP A 179 -4.97 -5.93 -13.48
N GLN A 180 -4.68 -5.28 -12.34
CA GLN A 180 -5.52 -4.23 -11.78
C GLN A 180 -5.26 -2.84 -12.39
N PHE A 181 -4.05 -2.59 -12.88
CA PHE A 181 -3.62 -1.28 -13.38
C PHE A 181 -3.13 -1.31 -14.83
N TYR A 182 -2.09 -2.09 -15.14
CA TYR A 182 -1.46 -2.08 -16.46
C TYR A 182 -2.40 -2.53 -17.58
N ASN A 183 -3.12 -3.63 -17.36
CA ASN A 183 -4.07 -4.22 -18.32
C ASN A 183 -5.47 -3.60 -18.23
N ALA A 184 -5.68 -2.62 -17.35
CA ALA A 184 -6.95 -1.95 -17.16
C ALA A 184 -7.13 -0.81 -18.17
N SER A 185 -7.97 0.18 -17.83
CA SER A 185 -8.20 1.34 -18.69
C SER A 185 -7.00 2.30 -18.72
N ALA A 186 -7.04 3.30 -19.61
CA ALA A 186 -5.93 4.22 -19.85
C ALA A 186 -5.41 4.93 -18.58
N LEU A 187 -6.29 5.26 -17.62
CA LEU A 187 -5.91 5.97 -16.40
C LEU A 187 -5.13 5.09 -15.40
N PRO A 188 -5.63 3.92 -14.98
CA PRO A 188 -4.84 2.97 -14.18
C PRO A 188 -3.52 2.56 -14.85
N PHE A 189 -3.53 2.36 -16.18
CA PHE A 189 -2.31 2.07 -16.94
C PHE A 189 -1.28 3.19 -16.77
N LEU A 190 -1.68 4.44 -17.02
CA LEU A 190 -0.79 5.59 -16.87
C LEU A 190 -0.29 5.74 -15.42
N PHE A 191 -1.16 5.47 -14.45
CA PHE A 191 -0.79 5.51 -13.03
C PHE A 191 0.30 4.50 -12.68
N GLN A 192 0.18 3.25 -13.16
CA GLN A 192 1.22 2.24 -12.97
C GLN A 192 2.49 2.58 -13.76
N TYR A 193 2.38 3.01 -15.01
CA TYR A 193 3.54 3.37 -15.83
C TYR A 193 4.39 4.47 -15.17
N ILE A 194 3.75 5.48 -14.57
CA ILE A 194 4.45 6.50 -13.78
C ILE A 194 5.19 5.85 -12.60
N GLY A 195 4.51 4.99 -11.85
CA GLY A 195 5.08 4.32 -10.67
C GLY A 195 6.23 3.37 -11.00
N SER A 196 6.15 2.61 -12.10
CA SER A 196 7.12 1.57 -12.43
C SER A 196 8.26 2.02 -13.34
N GLU A 197 7.99 2.86 -14.34
CA GLU A 197 8.97 3.22 -15.37
C GLU A 197 9.59 4.60 -15.15
N LEU A 198 8.84 5.56 -14.61
CA LEU A 198 9.32 6.95 -14.46
C LEU A 198 9.91 7.25 -13.09
N LEU A 199 9.46 6.55 -12.04
CA LEU A 199 9.88 6.79 -10.67
C LEU A 199 10.82 5.67 -10.20
N THR A 200 11.90 6.06 -9.54
CA THR A 200 12.84 5.11 -8.95
C THR A 200 12.48 4.83 -7.48
N PRO A 201 12.72 3.61 -6.97
CA PRO A 201 12.45 3.31 -5.56
C PRO A 201 13.17 4.24 -4.58
N TRP A 202 14.38 4.70 -4.91
CA TRP A 202 15.13 5.62 -4.06
C TRP A 202 14.48 7.01 -3.98
N LEU A 203 13.95 7.53 -5.09
CA LEU A 203 13.28 8.82 -5.12
C LEU A 203 12.02 8.78 -4.27
N LEU A 204 11.22 7.71 -4.40
CA LEU A 204 10.02 7.51 -3.61
C LEU A 204 10.33 7.40 -2.11
N LYS A 205 11.39 6.66 -1.74
CA LYS A 205 11.90 6.61 -0.36
C LYS A 205 12.36 7.98 0.13
N ALA A 206 13.05 8.77 -0.70
CA ALA A 206 13.50 10.11 -0.34
C ALA A 206 12.31 11.04 -0.08
N VAL A 207 11.30 11.06 -0.97
CA VAL A 207 10.08 11.84 -0.80
C VAL A 207 9.33 11.44 0.48
N GLY A 208 9.17 10.14 0.73
CA GLY A 208 8.56 9.66 1.98
C GLY A 208 9.36 10.07 3.23
N SER A 209 10.69 10.01 3.14
CA SER A 209 11.58 10.42 4.23
C SER A 209 11.47 11.92 4.54
N LEU A 210 11.21 12.78 3.55
CA LEU A 210 10.97 14.21 3.78
C LEU A 210 9.74 14.46 4.67
N TRP A 211 8.69 13.65 4.55
CA TRP A 211 7.53 13.76 5.42
C TRP A 211 7.90 13.48 6.88
N PHE A 212 8.66 12.41 7.16
CA PHE A 212 9.15 12.10 8.50
C PHE A 212 10.16 13.12 9.04
N LEU A 213 11.10 13.57 8.20
CA LEU A 213 12.10 14.59 8.54
C LEU A 213 11.50 15.98 8.76
N SER A 214 10.25 16.21 8.34
CA SER A 214 9.56 17.46 8.64
C SER A 214 9.08 17.54 10.10
N PHE A 215 8.77 16.42 10.77
CA PHE A 215 8.33 16.43 12.17
C PHE A 215 9.30 17.11 13.16
N PRO A 216 10.62 16.83 13.17
CA PRO A 216 11.55 17.49 14.08
C PRO A 216 11.70 18.98 13.75
N ALA A 217 11.73 19.34 12.46
CA ALA A 217 11.79 20.73 12.01
C ALA A 217 10.55 21.52 12.44
N LEU A 218 9.35 20.96 12.24
CA LEU A 218 8.09 21.55 12.67
C LEU A 218 7.98 21.63 14.20
N SER A 219 8.46 20.60 14.91
CA SER A 219 8.50 20.59 16.38
C SER A 219 9.41 21.69 16.91
N PHE A 220 10.60 21.87 16.32
CA PHE A 220 11.53 22.94 16.67
C PHE A 220 10.95 24.33 16.40
N LEU A 221 10.27 24.51 15.26
CA LEU A 221 9.63 25.79 14.91
C LEU A 221 8.44 26.12 15.83
N ALA A 222 7.67 25.10 16.24
CA ALA A 222 6.61 25.25 17.23
C ALA A 222 7.18 25.58 18.63
N LEU A 223 8.29 24.94 19.02
CA LEU A 223 9.01 25.13 20.28
C LEU A 223 9.50 26.55 20.51
N ARG A 224 10.07 27.16 19.46
CA ARG A 224 10.59 28.55 19.54
C ARG A 224 9.53 29.58 19.92
N ARG A 225 8.25 29.22 19.87
CA ARG A 225 7.13 30.15 20.01
C ARG A 225 6.23 29.89 21.22
N GLU A 226 6.17 28.66 21.75
CA GLU A 226 5.41 28.32 22.96
C GLU A 226 6.21 27.37 23.87
N SER A 227 6.53 27.82 25.09
CA SER A 227 7.52 27.21 25.98
C SER A 227 7.04 26.00 26.80
N ARG A 228 5.86 25.43 26.51
CA ARG A 228 5.26 24.36 27.34
C ARG A 228 4.79 23.08 26.64
N LEU A 229 5.25 22.80 25.42
CA LEU A 229 5.09 21.49 24.77
C LEU A 229 6.08 21.44 23.62
N PRO A 230 7.07 20.50 23.55
CA PRO A 230 6.83 19.12 23.09
C PRO A 230 8.02 18.14 23.33
N THR A 231 8.24 17.62 24.55
CA THR A 231 9.25 16.56 24.78
C THR A 231 8.81 15.20 24.22
N VAL A 232 7.50 15.02 24.02
CA VAL A 232 6.89 13.79 23.48
C VAL A 232 7.02 13.72 21.94
N ALA A 233 7.07 14.86 21.23
CA ALA A 233 7.16 14.88 19.76
C ALA A 233 8.59 14.65 19.24
N LEU A 234 9.63 15.09 19.97
CA LEU A 234 11.02 14.79 19.62
C LEU A 234 11.39 13.31 19.80
N SER A 235 10.79 12.64 20.79
CA SER A 235 11.13 11.27 21.18
C SER A 235 10.53 10.21 20.24
N VAL A 236 9.31 10.43 19.75
CA VAL A 236 8.63 9.53 18.80
C VAL A 236 9.25 9.60 17.40
N VAL A 237 9.72 10.79 17.01
CA VAL A 237 10.38 11.05 15.72
C VAL A 237 11.79 10.46 15.69
N ALA A 238 12.55 10.56 16.78
CA ALA A 238 13.88 9.95 16.89
C ALA A 238 13.82 8.40 16.91
N LEU A 239 12.84 7.81 17.61
CA LEU A 239 12.62 6.35 17.61
C LEU A 239 12.19 5.81 16.25
N PHE A 240 11.37 6.54 15.48
CA PHE A 240 10.94 6.13 14.14
C PHE A 240 12.05 6.28 13.10
N LEU A 241 12.89 7.32 13.18
CA LEU A 241 14.04 7.51 12.29
C LEU A 241 15.13 6.44 12.51
N VAL A 242 15.31 5.95 13.75
CA VAL A 242 16.21 4.81 14.06
C VAL A 242 15.61 3.48 13.57
N ALA A 243 14.31 3.27 13.71
CA ALA A 243 13.63 2.07 13.20
C ALA A 243 13.56 2.02 11.66
N TRP A 244 13.39 3.17 11.00
CA TRP A 244 13.41 3.31 9.52
C TRP A 244 14.82 3.13 8.93
N GLN A 245 15.87 3.55 9.65
CA GLN A 245 17.25 3.25 9.22
C GLN A 245 17.63 1.77 9.37
N TRP A 246 16.99 1.01 10.28
CA TRP A 246 17.31 -0.40 10.52
C TRP A 246 16.92 -1.35 9.37
N THR A 247 16.08 -0.92 8.42
CA THR A 247 15.71 -1.67 7.20
C THR A 247 16.52 -1.28 5.97
N SER A 248 17.54 -0.41 6.13
CA SER A 248 18.32 0.19 5.05
C SER A 248 19.75 -0.35 4.94
N LEU A 249 20.04 -1.55 5.45
CA LEU A 249 21.26 -2.25 5.06
C LEU A 249 20.94 -3.07 3.79
N PRO A 250 21.59 -2.79 2.66
CA PRO A 250 21.43 -3.66 1.49
C PRO A 250 21.89 -5.08 1.86
N ASP A 251 21.09 -6.09 1.53
CA ASP A 251 21.40 -7.50 1.82
C ASP A 251 22.76 -7.94 1.25
N SER A 252 23.30 -7.19 0.28
CA SER A 252 24.65 -7.33 -0.25
C SER A 252 25.79 -7.17 0.78
N LEU A 253 25.49 -6.67 1.99
CA LEU A 253 26.43 -6.67 3.12
C LEU A 253 26.26 -7.87 4.07
N ARG A 254 25.09 -8.53 4.10
CA ARG A 254 24.81 -9.69 4.95
C ARG A 254 25.37 -11.00 4.38
N TYR A 255 25.41 -11.12 3.06
CA TYR A 255 25.87 -12.35 2.39
C TYR A 255 27.39 -12.45 2.20
N ARG A 256 28.18 -11.46 2.66
CA ARG A 256 29.65 -11.47 2.49
C ARG A 256 30.44 -12.20 3.58
N LEU A 257 29.78 -12.85 4.55
CA LEU A 257 30.46 -13.47 5.69
C LEU A 257 30.54 -15.01 5.65
N HIS A 258 29.91 -15.68 4.70
CA HIS A 258 30.08 -17.12 4.52
C HIS A 258 31.10 -17.39 3.42
N GLY A 259 32.38 -17.30 3.79
CA GLY A 259 33.47 -17.80 2.97
C GLY A 259 33.29 -19.30 2.78
N SER A 260 33.36 -19.76 1.52
CA SER A 260 33.27 -21.17 1.20
C SER A 260 34.43 -21.92 1.85
N SER A 261 34.15 -22.79 2.82
CA SER A 261 35.09 -23.86 3.17
C SER A 261 35.28 -24.72 1.94
N GLY A 262 36.52 -24.85 1.48
CA GLY A 262 36.88 -25.57 0.26
C GLY A 262 36.55 -27.06 0.33
N SER A 263 35.32 -27.42 -0.01
CA SER A 263 34.95 -28.76 -0.45
C SER A 263 35.53 -28.98 -1.85
N GLU A 264 36.18 -30.13 -2.07
CA GLU A 264 36.64 -30.55 -3.41
C GLU A 264 35.48 -30.83 -4.37
N ARG A 265 34.25 -30.99 -3.86
CA ARG A 265 33.03 -31.23 -4.64
C ARG A 265 32.24 -29.94 -4.84
N PRO A 266 31.80 -29.62 -6.07
CA PRO A 266 31.04 -28.40 -6.36
C PRO A 266 29.58 -28.51 -5.90
N ASN A 267 29.02 -27.46 -5.30
CA ASN A 267 27.58 -27.44 -5.01
C ASN A 267 26.76 -27.53 -6.30
N VAL A 268 25.71 -28.35 -6.29
CA VAL A 268 24.78 -28.50 -7.42
C VAL A 268 23.51 -27.71 -7.11
N LEU A 269 23.20 -26.72 -7.95
CA LEU A 269 21.98 -25.92 -7.85
C LEU A 269 21.14 -26.13 -9.11
N ILE A 270 19.91 -26.63 -8.94
CA ILE A 270 18.94 -26.79 -10.03
C ILE A 270 17.96 -25.61 -9.95
N LEU A 271 18.03 -24.71 -10.94
CA LEU A 271 17.07 -23.63 -11.10
C LEU A 271 16.03 -24.03 -12.14
N ALA A 272 14.75 -23.96 -11.78
CA ALA A 272 13.65 -24.32 -12.66
C ALA A 272 12.63 -23.19 -12.76
N LEU A 273 12.05 -23.04 -13.95
CA LEU A 273 11.02 -22.07 -14.27
C LEU A 273 9.85 -22.84 -14.86
N ASP A 274 8.70 -22.81 -14.19
CA ASP A 274 7.52 -23.53 -14.67
C ASP A 274 6.88 -22.80 -15.86
N SER A 275 6.40 -23.58 -16.83
CA SER A 275 5.73 -23.07 -18.04
C SER A 275 6.55 -22.06 -18.87
N LEU A 276 7.88 -22.08 -18.75
CA LEU A 276 8.77 -21.22 -19.53
C LEU A 276 8.82 -21.64 -21.00
N ARG A 277 8.53 -20.70 -21.90
CA ARG A 277 8.73 -20.91 -23.33
C ARG A 277 10.19 -20.65 -23.73
N PRO A 278 10.78 -21.45 -24.64
CA PRO A 278 12.17 -21.26 -25.09
C PRO A 278 12.44 -19.87 -25.70
N ASP A 279 11.50 -19.29 -26.45
CA ASP A 279 11.69 -18.01 -27.13
C ASP A 279 11.80 -16.81 -26.17
N TYR A 280 11.24 -16.92 -24.95
CA TYR A 280 11.41 -15.90 -23.91
C TYR A 280 12.87 -15.78 -23.45
N MET A 281 13.66 -16.86 -23.59
CA MET A 281 15.09 -16.86 -23.25
C MET A 281 15.96 -16.12 -24.27
N GLU A 282 15.40 -15.77 -25.44
CA GLU A 282 16.13 -15.16 -26.55
C GLU A 282 15.98 -13.64 -26.63
N GLY A 283 14.89 -13.07 -26.11
CA GLY A 283 14.61 -11.63 -26.28
C GLY A 283 14.08 -10.87 -25.06
N ALA A 284 13.58 -11.55 -24.02
CA ALA A 284 12.90 -10.91 -22.89
C ALA A 284 13.46 -11.30 -21.50
N ALA A 285 14.52 -12.11 -21.47
CA ALA A 285 15.17 -12.53 -20.24
C ALA A 285 15.91 -11.35 -19.58
N GLY A 286 15.66 -11.10 -18.30
CA GLY A 286 16.37 -10.07 -17.54
C GLY A 286 17.88 -10.32 -17.47
N ASP A 287 18.64 -9.28 -17.12
CA ASP A 287 20.11 -9.26 -17.19
C ASP A 287 20.80 -10.46 -16.52
N GLY A 288 20.28 -10.93 -15.39
CA GLY A 288 20.81 -12.09 -14.67
C GLY A 288 20.75 -13.39 -15.46
N LEU A 289 19.63 -13.64 -16.15
CA LEU A 289 19.43 -14.86 -16.92
C LEU A 289 20.19 -14.81 -18.25
N ALA A 290 20.26 -13.63 -18.87
CA ALA A 290 21.11 -13.39 -20.04
C ALA A 290 22.60 -13.61 -19.71
N ARG A 291 23.05 -13.18 -18.53
CA ARG A 291 24.40 -13.46 -18.03
C ARG A 291 24.62 -14.95 -17.80
N LEU A 292 23.72 -15.62 -17.08
CA LEU A 292 23.82 -17.06 -16.82
C LEU A 292 23.95 -17.84 -18.12
N ARG A 293 23.15 -17.49 -19.15
CA ARG A 293 23.22 -18.12 -20.47
C ARG A 293 24.58 -17.95 -21.16
N ARG A 294 25.23 -16.79 -21.04
CA ARG A 294 26.57 -16.54 -21.60
C ARG A 294 27.67 -17.32 -20.88
N GLU A 295 27.48 -17.59 -19.59
CA GLU A 295 28.44 -18.31 -18.74
C GLU A 295 28.17 -19.82 -18.70
N SER A 296 27.13 -20.31 -19.38
CA SER A 296 26.68 -21.71 -19.34
C SER A 296 26.76 -22.41 -20.69
N VAL A 297 26.71 -23.75 -20.66
CA VAL A 297 26.45 -24.57 -21.85
C VAL A 297 24.94 -24.65 -22.07
N SER A 298 24.47 -24.32 -23.28
CA SER A 298 23.05 -24.33 -23.65
C SER A 298 22.72 -25.51 -24.56
N PHE A 299 21.62 -26.21 -24.27
CA PHE A 299 21.11 -27.33 -25.06
C PHE A 299 19.82 -26.92 -25.78
N SER A 300 19.88 -26.67 -27.10
CA SER A 300 18.71 -26.29 -27.90
C SER A 300 17.71 -27.44 -28.14
N GLY A 301 18.18 -28.68 -28.03
CA GLY A 301 17.36 -29.90 -28.19
C GLY A 301 16.82 -30.48 -26.90
N ALA A 302 16.87 -29.76 -25.77
CA ALA A 302 16.32 -30.23 -24.51
C ALA A 302 14.79 -30.22 -24.54
N THR A 303 14.17 -31.37 -24.31
CA THR A 303 12.71 -31.53 -24.30
C THR A 303 12.23 -32.04 -22.94
N SER A 304 11.02 -31.62 -22.54
CA SER A 304 10.38 -32.18 -21.35
C SER A 304 9.93 -33.62 -21.62
N PRO A 305 10.13 -34.57 -20.68
CA PRO A 305 9.63 -35.95 -20.84
C PRO A 305 8.10 -36.00 -20.86
N PHE A 306 7.41 -34.99 -20.32
CA PHE A 306 5.97 -34.87 -20.39
C PHE A 306 5.51 -33.40 -20.33
N PRO A 307 4.53 -32.95 -21.11
CA PRO A 307 4.08 -31.55 -21.12
C PRO A 307 3.15 -31.19 -19.94
N ARG A 308 3.48 -31.65 -18.73
CA ARG A 308 2.82 -31.31 -17.45
C ARG A 308 3.84 -31.35 -16.31
N THR A 309 3.76 -30.39 -15.41
CA THR A 309 4.72 -30.15 -14.32
C THR A 309 4.97 -31.40 -13.46
N PHE A 310 3.91 -31.98 -12.87
CA PHE A 310 4.05 -33.13 -11.98
C PHE A 310 4.71 -34.36 -12.64
N PRO A 311 4.19 -34.94 -13.73
CA PRO A 311 4.84 -36.09 -14.35
C PRO A 311 6.25 -35.75 -14.86
N ALA A 312 6.49 -34.55 -15.39
CA ALA A 312 7.82 -34.16 -15.86
C ALA A 312 8.87 -34.19 -14.74
N TRP A 313 8.55 -33.61 -13.58
CA TRP A 313 9.46 -33.62 -12.43
C TRP A 313 9.74 -35.02 -11.91
N VAL A 314 8.72 -35.87 -11.81
CA VAL A 314 8.92 -37.26 -11.38
C VAL A 314 9.82 -37.99 -12.37
N SER A 315 9.62 -37.82 -13.68
CA SER A 315 10.51 -38.44 -14.68
C SER A 315 11.94 -37.92 -14.60
N MET A 316 12.13 -36.59 -14.48
CA MET A 316 13.46 -35.99 -14.37
C MET A 316 14.22 -36.46 -13.14
N LEU A 317 13.54 -36.61 -12.00
CA LEU A 317 14.18 -36.98 -10.74
C LEU A 317 14.33 -38.49 -10.57
N THR A 318 13.48 -39.33 -11.17
CA THR A 318 13.58 -40.80 -11.05
C THR A 318 14.29 -41.45 -12.23
N GLY A 319 14.47 -40.74 -13.34
CA GLY A 319 14.94 -41.30 -14.60
C GLY A 319 13.96 -42.29 -15.26
N GLN A 320 12.72 -42.36 -14.77
CA GLN A 320 11.69 -43.26 -15.28
C GLN A 320 10.68 -42.51 -16.17
N GLU A 321 10.14 -43.21 -17.16
CA GLU A 321 9.06 -42.66 -18.00
C GLU A 321 7.73 -42.55 -17.22
N PRO A 322 6.83 -41.61 -17.57
CA PRO A 322 5.48 -41.51 -16.99
C PRO A 322 4.68 -42.81 -17.06
N ALA A 323 4.99 -43.64 -18.06
CA ALA A 323 4.41 -44.95 -18.18
C ALA A 323 4.79 -45.90 -17.03
N GLN A 324 6.04 -45.82 -16.56
CA GLN A 324 6.66 -46.70 -15.56
C GLN A 324 6.34 -46.24 -14.14
N HIS A 325 6.57 -44.97 -13.80
CA HIS A 325 6.29 -44.46 -12.44
C HIS A 325 4.80 -44.18 -12.19
N GLY A 326 3.98 -44.16 -13.25
CA GLY A 326 2.53 -44.10 -13.22
C GLY A 326 1.91 -42.72 -12.99
N ILE A 327 2.70 -41.72 -12.57
CA ILE A 327 2.25 -40.33 -12.45
C ILE A 327 2.13 -39.76 -13.86
N ARG A 328 0.91 -39.52 -14.35
CA ARG A 328 0.65 -39.10 -15.74
C ARG A 328 -0.19 -37.81 -15.86
N HIS A 329 -0.58 -37.24 -14.73
CA HIS A 329 -1.36 -36.00 -14.63
C HIS A 329 -1.13 -35.33 -13.26
N MET A 330 -1.68 -34.12 -13.08
CA MET A 330 -1.50 -33.31 -11.87
C MET A 330 -2.27 -33.83 -10.64
N PHE A 331 -3.07 -34.89 -10.76
CA PHE A 331 -4.00 -35.35 -9.71
C PHE A 331 -3.89 -36.85 -9.40
N PRO A 332 -2.68 -37.40 -9.17
CA PRO A 332 -2.51 -38.82 -8.87
C PRO A 332 -3.29 -39.23 -7.61
N THR A 333 -3.70 -40.50 -7.55
CA THR A 333 -4.38 -41.06 -6.39
C THR A 333 -3.43 -41.23 -5.20
N PRO A 334 -3.93 -41.22 -3.94
CA PRO A 334 -3.08 -41.46 -2.77
C PRO A 334 -2.26 -42.75 -2.84
N ALA A 335 -2.86 -43.83 -3.36
CA ALA A 335 -2.19 -45.12 -3.53
C ALA A 335 -1.04 -45.08 -4.55
N LEU A 336 -1.06 -44.15 -5.50
CA LEU A 336 0.03 -43.95 -6.45
C LEU A 336 1.12 -43.06 -5.86
N LEU A 337 0.73 -42.03 -5.11
CA LEU A 337 1.64 -41.13 -4.39
C LEU A 337 2.48 -41.88 -3.35
N SER A 338 1.90 -42.85 -2.64
CA SER A 338 2.58 -43.60 -1.58
C SER A 338 3.53 -44.71 -2.07
N ARG A 339 3.65 -44.94 -3.38
CA ARG A 339 4.57 -45.97 -3.89
C ARG A 339 6.03 -45.53 -3.65
N PRO A 340 6.90 -46.40 -3.11
CA PRO A 340 8.32 -46.09 -3.01
C PRO A 340 8.95 -45.86 -4.38
N ARG A 341 9.85 -44.89 -4.46
CA ARG A 341 10.63 -44.57 -5.67
C ARG A 341 12.02 -44.15 -5.23
N VAL A 342 13.01 -44.46 -6.04
CA VAL A 342 14.37 -43.94 -5.89
C VAL A 342 14.50 -42.74 -6.82
N SER A 343 14.94 -41.62 -6.27
CA SER A 343 15.15 -40.38 -6.98
C SER A 343 16.63 -39.98 -6.99
N LEU A 344 16.94 -38.94 -7.77
CA LEU A 344 18.22 -38.26 -7.77
C LEU A 344 18.55 -37.72 -6.37
N ALA A 345 17.56 -37.22 -5.61
CA ALA A 345 17.79 -36.71 -4.28
C ALA A 345 18.19 -37.83 -3.30
N ASP A 346 17.55 -39.00 -3.39
CA ASP A 346 17.96 -40.19 -2.61
C ASP A 346 19.40 -40.58 -2.94
N THR A 347 19.72 -40.65 -4.22
CA THR A 347 21.07 -41.04 -4.70
C THR A 347 22.14 -40.05 -4.23
N LEU A 348 21.83 -38.75 -4.23
CA LEU A 348 22.74 -37.71 -3.73
C LEU A 348 22.87 -37.78 -2.20
N ALA A 349 21.77 -37.99 -1.48
CA ALA A 349 21.80 -38.15 -0.03
C ALA A 349 22.65 -39.35 0.39
N GLU A 350 22.51 -40.50 -0.30
CA GLU A 350 23.36 -41.68 -0.10
C GLU A 350 24.84 -41.42 -0.38
N ALA A 351 25.15 -40.53 -1.32
CA ALA A 351 26.51 -40.10 -1.64
C ALA A 351 27.08 -39.02 -0.68
N GLY A 352 26.33 -38.67 0.36
CA GLY A 352 26.73 -37.73 1.41
C GLY A 352 26.42 -36.25 1.11
N TRP A 353 25.53 -35.98 0.16
CA TRP A 353 25.05 -34.61 -0.10
C TRP A 353 23.88 -34.26 0.81
N GLU A 354 23.77 -32.98 1.15
CA GLU A 354 22.55 -32.42 1.72
C GLU A 354 21.60 -32.04 0.58
N THR A 355 20.35 -32.51 0.64
CA THR A 355 19.36 -32.30 -0.44
C THR A 355 18.18 -31.49 0.04
N ALA A 356 17.89 -30.40 -0.66
CA ALA A 356 16.78 -29.52 -0.33
C ALA A 356 16.05 -29.08 -1.60
N VAL A 357 14.74 -28.87 -1.47
CA VAL A 357 13.90 -28.25 -2.50
C VAL A 357 13.12 -27.09 -1.91
N PHE A 358 13.19 -25.95 -2.61
CA PHE A 358 12.48 -24.72 -2.30
C PHE A 358 11.72 -24.30 -3.53
N SER A 359 10.42 -24.01 -3.38
CA SER A 359 9.61 -23.58 -4.53
C SER A 359 8.45 -22.72 -4.09
N ASP A 360 7.97 -21.91 -5.03
CA ASP A 360 6.67 -21.28 -4.95
C ASP A 360 5.54 -22.26 -5.32
N PHE A 361 4.36 -21.72 -5.63
CA PHE A 361 3.17 -22.47 -6.03
C PHE A 361 3.44 -23.54 -7.11
N ALA A 362 4.35 -23.30 -8.07
CA ALA A 362 4.60 -24.24 -9.15
C ALA A 362 5.24 -25.57 -8.69
N GLY A 363 5.81 -25.58 -7.48
CA GLY A 363 6.41 -26.76 -6.86
C GLY A 363 5.55 -27.42 -5.80
N ASP A 364 4.24 -27.17 -5.75
CA ASP A 364 3.31 -27.82 -4.80
C ASP A 364 3.45 -29.36 -4.79
N ILE A 365 3.84 -29.92 -5.94
CA ILE A 365 4.05 -31.34 -6.14
C ILE A 365 5.05 -31.95 -5.14
N PHE A 366 6.08 -31.21 -4.73
CA PHE A 366 7.12 -31.72 -3.83
C PHE A 366 6.58 -31.94 -2.40
N GLY A 367 5.50 -31.24 -2.03
CA GLY A 367 4.80 -31.48 -0.76
C GLY A 367 3.78 -32.63 -0.85
N ARG A 368 3.52 -33.16 -2.05
CA ARG A 368 2.47 -34.16 -2.30
C ARG A 368 3.03 -35.55 -2.59
N ILE A 369 4.29 -35.64 -3.02
CA ILE A 369 5.00 -36.89 -3.26
C ILE A 369 6.35 -36.86 -2.54
N ASP A 370 6.74 -38.00 -1.98
CA ASP A 370 8.09 -38.18 -1.46
C ASP A 370 9.04 -38.47 -2.64
N LEU A 371 10.00 -37.57 -2.82
CA LEU A 371 11.06 -37.65 -3.83
C LEU A 371 12.44 -37.57 -3.17
N GLY A 372 12.59 -38.01 -1.91
CA GLY A 372 13.90 -38.22 -1.30
C GLY A 372 14.66 -36.96 -0.88
N PHE A 373 14.04 -35.79 -0.93
CA PHE A 373 14.65 -34.56 -0.41
C PHE A 373 14.62 -34.56 1.12
N GLN A 374 15.77 -34.26 1.74
CA GLN A 374 15.86 -34.15 3.20
C GLN A 374 15.14 -32.90 3.73
N HIS A 375 15.11 -31.83 2.93
CA HIS A 375 14.39 -30.61 3.25
C HIS A 375 13.43 -30.22 2.12
N VAL A 376 12.17 -29.98 2.45
CA VAL A 376 11.12 -29.61 1.51
C VAL A 376 10.40 -28.37 2.04
N GLU A 377 10.65 -27.23 1.41
CA GLU A 377 9.97 -25.96 1.72
C GLU A 377 9.19 -25.51 0.49
N VAL A 378 7.92 -25.93 0.42
CA VAL A 378 7.01 -25.59 -0.67
C VAL A 378 5.62 -25.26 -0.11
N PRO A 379 4.84 -24.38 -0.77
CA PRO A 379 3.51 -24.03 -0.29
C PRO A 379 2.53 -25.19 -0.42
N GLU A 380 1.61 -25.30 0.54
CA GLU A 380 0.48 -26.22 0.43
C GLU A 380 -0.52 -25.71 -0.62
N PHE A 381 -0.81 -26.55 -1.60
CA PHE A 381 -1.85 -26.28 -2.58
C PHE A 381 -3.11 -27.11 -2.34
N SER A 382 -4.14 -26.47 -1.79
CA SER A 382 -5.47 -27.02 -1.59
C SER A 382 -6.53 -26.04 -2.07
N LEU A 383 -7.75 -26.52 -2.31
CA LEU A 383 -8.86 -25.64 -2.69
C LEU A 383 -9.07 -24.54 -1.63
N ARG A 384 -8.90 -24.87 -0.35
CA ARG A 384 -8.98 -23.91 0.75
C ARG A 384 -7.86 -22.87 0.71
N SER A 385 -6.60 -23.27 0.45
CA SER A 385 -5.50 -22.31 0.35
C SER A 385 -5.67 -21.38 -0.86
N ASN A 386 -6.19 -21.91 -1.98
CA ASN A 386 -6.52 -21.09 -3.15
C ASN A 386 -7.67 -20.09 -2.87
N VAL A 387 -8.72 -20.51 -2.12
CA VAL A 387 -9.79 -19.59 -1.69
C VAL A 387 -9.25 -18.44 -0.85
N ARG A 388 -8.37 -18.75 0.10
CA ARG A 388 -7.70 -17.71 0.90
C ARG A 388 -6.88 -16.78 0.01
N LEU A 389 -6.06 -17.32 -0.88
CA LEU A 389 -5.24 -16.51 -1.79
C LEU A 389 -6.08 -15.62 -2.71
N GLY A 390 -7.20 -16.14 -3.24
CA GLY A 390 -8.14 -15.39 -4.06
C GLY A 390 -8.71 -14.19 -3.29
N VAL A 391 -9.09 -14.38 -2.02
CA VAL A 391 -9.53 -13.29 -1.14
C VAL A 391 -8.45 -12.22 -0.99
N TRP A 392 -7.21 -12.62 -0.68
CA TRP A 392 -6.10 -11.68 -0.52
C TRP A 392 -5.77 -10.89 -1.80
N LYS A 393 -5.85 -11.52 -2.97
CA LYS A 393 -5.55 -10.88 -4.27
C LYS A 393 -6.50 -9.73 -4.61
N MET A 394 -7.73 -9.75 -4.11
CA MET A 394 -8.68 -8.64 -4.33
C MET A 394 -8.22 -7.34 -3.67
N HIS A 395 -7.45 -7.44 -2.58
CA HIS A 395 -7.06 -6.31 -1.74
C HIS A 395 -5.76 -5.65 -2.21
N VAL A 396 -5.76 -5.16 -3.45
CA VAL A 396 -4.58 -4.53 -4.09
C VAL A 396 -4.02 -3.35 -3.29
N HIS A 397 -4.86 -2.66 -2.53
CA HIS A 397 -4.46 -1.54 -1.69
C HIS A 397 -3.66 -1.95 -0.44
N LEU A 398 -3.54 -3.25 -0.12
CA LEU A 398 -2.64 -3.75 0.94
C LEU A 398 -1.26 -4.17 0.42
N ILE A 399 -1.16 -4.62 -0.84
CA ILE A 399 0.08 -5.13 -1.44
C ILE A 399 1.27 -4.18 -1.25
N PRO A 400 1.13 -2.84 -1.43
CA PRO A 400 2.24 -1.91 -1.25
C PRO A 400 2.89 -1.93 0.13
N TYR A 401 2.11 -2.22 1.17
CA TYR A 401 2.61 -2.27 2.55
C TYR A 401 3.37 -3.56 2.83
N LEU A 402 2.97 -4.66 2.18
CA LEU A 402 3.70 -5.93 2.21
C LEU A 402 5.04 -5.80 1.46
N ALA A 403 5.04 -5.11 0.32
CA ALA A 403 6.26 -4.77 -0.42
C ALA A 403 7.19 -3.86 0.40
N ALA A 404 6.65 -2.82 1.04
CA ALA A 404 7.46 -1.87 1.82
C ALA A 404 8.06 -2.46 3.11
N SER A 405 7.43 -3.50 3.68
CA SER A 405 7.93 -4.18 4.88
C SER A 405 9.01 -5.23 4.59
N GLY A 406 9.26 -5.52 3.30
CA GLY A 406 10.14 -6.61 2.88
C GLY A 406 9.55 -8.00 3.18
N LEU A 407 8.29 -8.09 3.63
CA LEU A 407 7.62 -9.37 3.88
C LEU A 407 7.44 -10.19 2.61
N LEU A 408 7.34 -9.53 1.44
CA LEU A 408 7.31 -10.23 0.14
C LEU A 408 8.68 -10.82 -0.25
N ASP A 409 9.78 -10.25 0.27
CA ASP A 409 11.14 -10.66 -0.04
C ASP A 409 11.71 -11.65 1.00
N ARG A 410 11.05 -11.78 2.15
CA ARG A 410 11.44 -12.71 3.20
C ARG A 410 10.92 -14.11 2.91
N HIS A 411 11.82 -14.97 2.46
CA HIS A 411 11.72 -16.41 2.71
C HIS A 411 12.12 -16.65 4.17
N GLU A 412 11.20 -16.42 5.11
CA GLU A 412 11.38 -16.95 6.47
C GLU A 412 10.96 -18.42 6.43
N SER A 413 11.97 -19.31 6.42
CA SER A 413 11.81 -20.72 6.75
C SER A 413 11.09 -20.85 8.10
N PRO A 414 10.18 -21.83 8.26
CA PRO A 414 9.34 -21.98 9.45
C PRO A 414 10.11 -22.14 10.78
#